data_AF-A0A0R1MGE2-F1
#
_entry.id   AF-A0A0R1MGE2-F1
#
_cell.length_a   1.000
_cell.length_b   1.000
_cell.length_c   1.000
_cell.angle_alpha   90.00
_cell.angle_beta   90.00
_cell.angle_gamma   90.00
#
_symmetry.space_group_name_H-M   'P 1'
#
loop_
_entity.id
_entity.type
_entity.pdbx_description
1 polymer ?
#
loop_
_entity_poly.entity_id
_entity_poly.type
_entity_poly.pdbx_seq_one_letter_code
_entity_poly.pdbx_strand_id
1 'polypeptide(L)'
;MDEKQQEIIMGLIINGGNAKGEAFEAIKAAKEGDFETADEKLKSADEFMAQAHNAQTGMLTAEANGDHAEVNLLMVHAQDHIMNAITFRDLAGELVDLYRKLATKQ
;
A
#
# COMPACT_ATOMS: atom_id res chain seq x y z
N MET A 1 -13.91 -18.22 10.76
CA MET A 1 -13.29 -17.73 9.51
C MET A 1 -13.59 -18.66 8.34
N ASP A 2 -14.41 -18.18 7.41
CA ASP A 2 -14.71 -18.88 6.16
C ASP A 2 -13.54 -18.74 5.15
N GLU A 3 -13.49 -19.59 4.14
CA GLU A 3 -12.42 -19.61 3.13
C GLU A 3 -12.32 -18.27 2.37
N LYS A 4 -13.46 -17.64 2.09
CA LYS A 4 -13.54 -16.37 1.35
C LYS A 4 -12.95 -15.21 2.15
N GLN A 5 -13.17 -15.19 3.46
CA GLN A 5 -12.63 -14.21 4.39
C GLN A 5 -11.11 -14.40 4.53
N GLN A 6 -10.62 -15.64 4.54
CA GLN A 6 -9.17 -15.91 4.50
C GLN A 6 -8.53 -15.39 3.21
N GLU A 7 -9.16 -15.62 2.05
CA GLU A 7 -8.65 -15.12 0.77
C GLU A 7 -8.57 -13.58 0.74
N ILE A 8 -9.61 -12.90 1.24
CA ILE A 8 -9.61 -11.44 1.35
C ILE A 8 -8.47 -10.97 2.25
N ILE A 9 -8.38 -11.51 3.47
CA ILE A 9 -7.33 -11.16 4.45
C ILE A 9 -5.93 -11.38 3.88
N MET A 10 -5.68 -12.52 3.23
CA MET A 10 -4.38 -12.80 2.62
C MET A 10 -4.10 -11.85 1.44
N GLY A 11 -5.11 -11.55 0.63
CA GLY A 11 -5.03 -10.57 -0.45
C GLY A 11 -4.66 -9.17 0.06
N LEU A 12 -5.22 -8.75 1.19
CA LEU A 12 -4.87 -7.48 1.84
C LEU A 12 -3.40 -7.46 2.31
N ILE A 13 -2.94 -8.53 2.97
CA ILE A 13 -1.57 -8.63 3.48
C ILE A 13 -0.56 -8.60 2.33
N ILE A 14 -0.80 -9.40 1.29
CA ILE A 14 0.12 -9.50 0.14
C ILE A 14 0.19 -8.18 -0.60
N ASN A 15 -0.96 -7.58 -0.94
CA ASN A 15 -0.99 -6.33 -1.69
C ASN A 15 -0.46 -5.16 -0.85
N GLY A 16 -0.79 -5.07 0.44
CA GLY A 16 -0.23 -4.06 1.35
C GLY A 16 1.30 -4.20 1.50
N GLY A 17 1.78 -5.43 1.65
CA GLY A 17 3.22 -5.73 1.70
C GLY A 17 3.95 -5.34 0.41
N ASN A 18 3.41 -5.71 -0.75
CA ASN A 18 3.98 -5.39 -2.05
C ASN A 18 3.99 -3.88 -2.32
N ALA A 19 2.87 -3.19 -2.04
CA ALA A 19 2.79 -1.73 -2.17
C ALA A 19 3.87 -1.02 -1.34
N LYS A 20 4.04 -1.42 -0.08
CA LYS A 20 5.10 -0.88 0.78
C LYS A 20 6.49 -1.18 0.23
N GLY A 21 6.72 -2.39 -0.26
CA GLY A 21 8.00 -2.80 -0.85
C GLY A 21 8.37 -1.95 -2.07
N GLU A 22 7.44 -1.80 -3.00
CA GLU A 22 7.64 -0.98 -4.21
C GLU A 22 7.87 0.49 -3.86
N ALA A 23 7.11 1.06 -2.92
CA ALA A 23 7.34 2.42 -2.43
C ALA A 23 8.74 2.59 -1.78
N PHE A 24 9.25 1.56 -1.10
CA PHE A 24 10.60 1.59 -0.53
C PHE A 24 11.69 1.57 -1.61
N GLU A 25 11.52 0.75 -2.65
CA GLU A 25 12.42 0.72 -3.80
C GLU A 25 12.37 2.04 -4.59
N ALA A 26 11.22 2.71 -4.67
CA ALA A 26 11.12 4.04 -5.27
C ALA A 26 12.00 5.07 -4.55
N ILE A 27 11.98 5.08 -3.21
CA ILE A 27 12.85 5.97 -2.41
C ILE A 27 14.33 5.66 -2.66
N LYS A 28 14.71 4.37 -2.79
CA LYS A 28 16.09 3.99 -3.10
C LYS A 28 16.52 4.49 -4.47
N ALA A 29 15.72 4.28 -5.50
CA ALA A 29 16.02 4.75 -6.86
C ALA A 29 16.19 6.27 -6.90
N ALA A 30 15.29 7.02 -6.24
CA ALA A 30 15.40 8.48 -6.18
C ALA A 30 16.65 8.97 -5.41
N LYS A 31 17.10 8.25 -4.37
CA LYS A 31 18.36 8.55 -3.67
C LYS A 31 19.59 8.43 -4.59
N GLU A 32 19.53 7.52 -5.56
CA GLU A 32 20.58 7.30 -6.55
C GLU A 32 20.47 8.26 -7.76
N GLY A 33 19.41 9.08 -7.79
CA GLY A 33 19.11 9.99 -8.90
C GLY A 33 18.37 9.32 -10.06
N ASP A 34 18.01 8.04 -9.93
CA ASP A 34 17.19 7.32 -10.91
C ASP A 34 15.70 7.60 -10.66
N PHE A 35 15.25 8.75 -11.15
CA PHE A 35 13.88 9.18 -10.98
C PHE A 35 12.89 8.46 -11.90
N GLU A 36 13.34 7.90 -13.02
CA GLU A 36 12.48 7.12 -13.91
C GLU A 36 12.05 5.84 -13.21
N THR A 37 13.00 5.07 -12.68
CA THR A 37 12.69 3.87 -11.87
C THR A 37 11.89 4.24 -10.62
N ALA A 38 12.17 5.38 -9.98
CA ALA A 38 11.38 5.82 -8.83
C ALA A 38 9.90 6.01 -9.17
N ASP A 39 9.60 6.68 -10.28
CA ASP A 39 8.23 6.94 -10.73
C ASP A 39 7.52 5.62 -11.14
N GLU A 40 8.23 4.70 -11.80
CA GLU A 40 7.71 3.36 -12.11
C GLU A 40 7.35 2.57 -10.84
N LYS A 41 8.22 2.62 -9.83
CA LYS A 41 8.00 1.94 -8.55
C LYS A 41 6.86 2.54 -7.74
N LEU A 42 6.71 3.87 -7.73
CA LEU A 42 5.54 4.51 -7.12
C LEU A 42 4.24 4.10 -7.82
N LYS A 43 4.24 4.02 -9.15
CA LYS A 43 3.07 3.57 -9.91
C LYS A 43 2.72 2.11 -9.60
N SER A 44 3.72 1.23 -9.55
CA SER A 44 3.54 -0.17 -9.15
C SER A 44 2.98 -0.29 -7.73
N ALA A 45 3.45 0.54 -6.80
CA ALA A 45 2.88 0.63 -5.46
C ALA A 45 1.39 1.04 -5.49
N ASP A 46 1.02 2.02 -6.31
CA ASP A 46 -0.36 2.48 -6.49
C ASP A 46 -1.29 1.38 -7.01
N GLU A 47 -0.80 0.54 -7.93
CA GLU A 47 -1.56 -0.58 -8.47
C GLU A 47 -1.88 -1.64 -7.40
N PHE A 48 -0.89 -2.01 -6.57
CA PHE A 48 -1.12 -2.92 -5.44
C PHE A 48 -2.02 -2.30 -4.37
N MET A 49 -1.83 -1.01 -4.04
CA MET A 49 -2.70 -0.32 -3.09
C MET A 49 -4.14 -0.26 -3.56
N ALA A 50 -4.39 0.03 -4.84
CA ALA A 50 -5.75 0.08 -5.38
C ALA A 50 -6.48 -1.25 -5.21
N GLN A 51 -5.79 -2.38 -5.43
CA GLN A 51 -6.36 -3.72 -5.21
C GLN A 51 -6.71 -3.95 -3.73
N ALA A 52 -5.79 -3.65 -2.82
CA ALA A 52 -6.02 -3.81 -1.38
C ALA A 52 -7.14 -2.87 -0.86
N HIS A 53 -7.12 -1.61 -1.28
CA HIS A 53 -8.06 -0.59 -0.86
C HIS A 53 -9.49 -0.89 -1.35
N ASN A 54 -9.65 -1.43 -2.56
CA ASN A 54 -10.95 -1.86 -3.06
C ASN A 54 -11.53 -2.99 -2.20
N ALA A 55 -10.72 -3.98 -1.84
CA ALA A 55 -11.14 -5.05 -0.94
C ALA A 55 -11.49 -4.51 0.47
N GLN A 56 -10.67 -3.62 1.02
CA GLN A 56 -10.94 -2.93 2.29
C GLN A 56 -12.26 -2.16 2.28
N THR A 57 -12.49 -1.38 1.21
CA THR A 57 -13.73 -0.61 1.02
C THR A 57 -14.94 -1.54 0.94
N GLY A 58 -14.79 -2.70 0.26
CA GLY A 58 -15.83 -3.73 0.22
C GLY A 58 -16.21 -4.25 1.60
N MET A 59 -15.23 -4.54 2.46
CA MET A 59 -15.48 -4.97 3.84
C MET A 59 -16.18 -3.89 4.67
N LEU A 60 -15.73 -2.64 4.60
CA LEU A 60 -16.37 -1.52 5.31
C LEU A 60 -17.82 -1.30 4.83
N THR A 61 -18.07 -1.49 3.53
CA THR A 61 -19.41 -1.38 2.95
C THR A 61 -20.33 -2.51 3.43
N ALA A 62 -19.82 -3.75 3.51
CA ALA A 62 -20.56 -4.89 4.04
C ALA A 62 -20.93 -4.66 5.52
N GLU A 63 -19.95 -4.24 6.33
CA GLU A 63 -20.12 -3.91 7.74
C GLU A 63 -21.21 -2.83 7.94
N ALA A 64 -21.19 -1.75 7.13
CA ALA A 64 -22.18 -0.68 7.19
C ALA A 64 -23.60 -1.14 6.79
N ASN A 65 -23.71 -2.19 5.99
CA ASN A 65 -24.99 -2.81 5.60
C ASN A 65 -25.48 -3.86 6.62
N GLY A 66 -24.77 -4.05 7.73
CA GLY A 66 -25.12 -4.99 8.80
C GLY A 66 -24.55 -6.40 8.62
N ASP A 67 -23.67 -6.61 7.64
CA ASP A 67 -22.90 -7.85 7.48
C ASP A 67 -21.60 -7.73 8.27
N HIS A 68 -21.68 -8.04 9.56
CA HIS A 68 -20.58 -7.88 10.50
C HIS A 68 -19.49 -8.93 10.29
N ALA A 69 -18.27 -8.48 9.97
CA ALA A 69 -17.15 -9.39 9.79
C ALA A 69 -16.58 -9.86 11.15
N GLU A 70 -16.16 -11.13 11.22
CA GLU A 70 -15.46 -11.65 12.40
C GLU A 70 -14.09 -10.94 12.57
N VAL A 71 -13.94 -10.17 13.65
CA VAL A 71 -12.67 -9.52 13.99
C VAL A 71 -11.76 -10.53 14.69
N ASN A 72 -10.64 -10.86 14.03
CA ASN A 72 -9.59 -11.69 14.59
C ASN A 72 -8.21 -11.04 14.38
N LEU A 73 -7.16 -11.62 14.98
CA LEU A 73 -5.80 -11.07 14.91
C LEU A 73 -5.31 -10.92 13.46
N LEU A 74 -5.67 -11.85 12.57
CA LEU A 74 -5.23 -11.81 11.18
C LEU A 74 -5.95 -10.72 10.38
N MET A 75 -7.24 -10.48 10.65
CA MET A 75 -8.01 -9.36 10.09
C MET A 75 -7.39 -8.03 10.52
N VAL A 76 -7.10 -7.86 11.82
CA VAL A 76 -6.45 -6.64 12.33
C VAL A 76 -5.08 -6.45 11.66
N HIS A 77 -4.26 -7.51 11.61
CA HIS A 77 -2.97 -7.46 10.95
C HIS A 77 -3.05 -7.10 9.46
N ALA A 78 -4.05 -7.61 8.75
CA ALA A 78 -4.30 -7.27 7.36
C ALA A 78 -4.65 -5.78 7.18
N GLN A 79 -5.51 -5.23 8.03
CA GLN A 79 -5.83 -3.80 8.02
C GLN A 79 -4.60 -2.94 8.35
N ASP A 80 -3.77 -3.36 9.31
CA ASP A 80 -2.51 -2.68 9.65
C ASP A 80 -1.55 -2.60 8.46
N HIS A 81 -1.42 -3.69 7.68
CA HIS A 81 -0.57 -3.70 6.48
C HIS A 81 -1.02 -2.66 5.46
N ILE A 82 -2.33 -2.57 5.19
CA ILE A 82 -2.86 -1.62 4.20
C ILE A 82 -2.66 -0.19 4.67
N MET A 83 -3.09 0.14 5.89
CA MET A 83 -3.01 1.52 6.40
C MET A 83 -1.57 2.00 6.52
N ASN A 84 -0.66 1.10 6.92
CA ASN A 84 0.76 1.38 6.88
C ASN A 84 1.29 1.55 5.44
N ALA A 85 0.84 0.74 4.49
CA ALA A 85 1.27 0.87 3.09
C ALA A 85 0.82 2.19 2.46
N ILE A 86 -0.42 2.62 2.70
CA ILE A 86 -0.96 3.91 2.25
C ILE A 86 -0.09 5.06 2.77
N THR A 87 0.09 5.11 4.09
CA THR A 87 0.89 6.18 4.72
C THR A 87 2.33 6.16 4.21
N PHE A 88 2.91 4.95 4.04
CA PHE A 88 4.27 4.81 3.57
C PHE A 88 4.44 5.27 2.12
N ARG A 89 3.50 4.94 1.23
CA ARG A 89 3.50 5.38 -0.15
C ARG A 89 3.42 6.91 -0.23
N ASP A 90 2.52 7.53 0.52
CA ASP A 90 2.35 8.99 0.48
C ASP A 90 3.64 9.70 0.90
N LEU A 91 4.28 9.22 1.97
CA LEU A 91 5.59 9.70 2.39
C LEU A 91 6.69 9.40 1.36
N ALA A 92 6.64 8.25 0.68
CA ALA A 92 7.60 7.91 -0.37
C ALA A 92 7.54 8.90 -1.53
N GLY A 93 6.34 9.32 -1.96
CA GLY A 93 6.17 10.36 -2.98
C GLY A 93 6.83 11.68 -2.58
N GLU A 94 6.56 12.16 -1.36
CA GLU A 94 7.18 13.39 -0.84
C GLU A 94 8.71 13.30 -0.77
N LEU A 95 9.25 12.12 -0.42
CA LEU A 95 10.70 11.89 -0.39
C LEU A 95 11.31 11.87 -1.79
N VAL A 96 10.66 11.23 -2.77
CA VAL A 96 11.10 11.24 -4.17
C VAL A 96 11.14 12.68 -4.70
N ASP A 97 10.10 13.47 -4.45
CA ASP A 97 10.04 14.89 -4.83
C ASP A 97 11.12 15.73 -4.14
N LEU A 98 11.41 15.45 -2.86
CA LEU A 98 12.51 16.08 -2.13
C LEU A 98 13.86 15.79 -2.80
N TYR A 99 14.15 14.53 -3.13
CA TYR A 99 15.40 14.16 -3.82
C TYR A 99 15.50 14.81 -5.20
N ARG A 100 14.39 14.90 -5.94
CA ARG A 100 14.33 15.58 -7.25
C ARG A 100 14.68 17.07 -7.14
N LYS A 101 14.17 17.76 -6.11
CA LYS A 101 14.50 19.17 -5.81
C LYS A 101 15.95 19.36 -5.37
N LEU A 102 16.54 18.40 -4.66
CA LEU A 102 17.95 18.45 -4.26
C LEU A 102 18.88 18.24 -5.46
N ALA A 103 18.51 17.36 -6.40
CA ALA A 103 19.29 17.12 -7.62
C ALA A 103 19.29 18.33 -8.57
N THR A 104 18.19 19.10 -8.63
CA THR A 104 18.07 20.31 -9.47
C THR A 104 18.71 21.56 -8.88
N LYS A 105 19.17 21.50 -7.62
CA LYS A 105 19.88 22.61 -6.93
C LYS A 105 21.40 22.57 -7.05
N GLN A 106 21.94 21.68 -7.89
CA GLN A 106 23.36 21.64 -8.26
C GLN A 106 23.60 22.48 -9.52
#